data_AF-R1GBM7-F1
#
_entry.id   AF-R1GBM7-F1
#
_cell.length_a   1.000
_cell.length_b   1.000
_cell.length_c   1.000
_cell.angle_alpha   90.00
_cell.angle_beta   90.00
_cell.angle_gamma   90.00
#
_symmetry.space_group_name_H-M   'P 1'
#
loop_
_entity.id
_entity.type
_entity.pdbx_description
1 polymer ?
#
loop_
_entity_poly.entity_id
_entity_poly.type
_entity_poly.pdbx_seq_one_letter_code
_entity_poly.pdbx_strand_id
1 'polypeptide(L)'
;MSDRDSAEPQSLSPSEALDEDELRVDPLEAGVEPPEHWSAADRFGTTPREIREGEPMALRLSEEVPDTEPEPIPDRPLAATPAAELDETIEDAPPDFEPVVPEDTVPQRHTGPDRGEQAIYAGESVADAIRASRQG
;
A
#
# COMPACT_ATOMS: atom_id res chain seq x y z
N MET A 1 43.40 35.57 -27.77
CA MET A 1 42.08 35.02 -27.41
C MET A 1 41.96 33.72 -28.17
N SER A 2 42.20 32.60 -27.50
CA SER A 2 42.30 31.29 -28.15
C SER A 2 40.89 30.74 -28.32
N ASP A 3 40.53 30.57 -29.58
CA ASP A 3 39.41 29.76 -30.06
C ASP A 3 39.72 28.29 -29.72
N ARG A 4 39.26 27.82 -28.57
CA ARG A 4 39.36 26.42 -28.14
C ARG A 4 38.41 26.16 -26.99
N ASP A 5 37.12 26.00 -27.29
CA ASP A 5 36.24 25.02 -26.62
C ASP A 5 34.87 24.90 -27.30
N SER A 6 34.80 24.96 -28.64
CA SER A 6 33.70 24.28 -29.34
C SER A 6 34.08 22.81 -29.40
N ALA A 7 33.81 22.08 -28.32
CA ALA A 7 33.88 20.62 -28.35
C ALA A 7 32.92 20.13 -29.44
N GLU A 8 33.45 19.37 -30.38
CA GLU A 8 32.63 18.79 -31.44
C GLU A 8 31.58 17.87 -30.80
N PRO A 9 30.31 17.85 -31.28
CA PRO A 9 29.18 17.16 -30.64
C PRO A 9 29.31 15.62 -30.55
N GLN A 10 30.47 15.09 -30.90
CA GLN A 10 30.80 13.67 -30.98
C GLN A 10 31.63 13.19 -29.79
N SER A 11 32.10 14.08 -28.91
CA SER A 11 32.94 13.71 -27.75
C SER A 11 32.24 13.71 -26.39
N LEU A 12 31.01 14.22 -26.30
CA LEU A 12 30.24 14.25 -25.05
C LEU A 12 29.43 12.97 -24.89
N SER A 13 29.30 12.49 -23.65
CA SER A 13 28.37 11.40 -23.38
C SER A 13 26.91 11.87 -23.60
N PRO A 14 25.97 10.97 -23.92
CA PRO A 14 24.56 11.34 -24.10
C PRO A 14 23.95 12.07 -22.90
N SER A 15 24.49 11.83 -21.70
CA SER A 15 24.05 12.50 -20.48
C SER A 15 24.57 13.94 -20.36
N GLU A 16 25.78 14.21 -20.85
CA GLU A 16 26.39 15.56 -20.86
C GLU A 16 25.84 16.44 -21.99
N ALA A 17 25.33 15.84 -23.06
CA ALA A 17 24.70 16.57 -24.16
C ALA A 17 23.30 17.14 -23.84
N LEU A 18 22.80 16.93 -22.62
CA LEU A 18 21.50 17.43 -22.16
C LEU A 18 21.59 18.70 -21.30
N ASP A 19 22.77 19.29 -21.14
CA ASP A 19 22.91 20.56 -20.45
C ASP A 19 22.32 21.72 -21.28
N GLU A 20 21.78 22.72 -20.59
CA GLU A 20 21.08 23.89 -21.16
C GLU A 20 21.91 24.63 -22.22
N ASP A 21 23.21 24.80 -21.98
CA ASP A 21 24.14 25.47 -22.89
C ASP A 21 24.26 24.73 -24.23
N GLU A 22 24.26 23.40 -24.22
CA GLU A 22 24.37 22.56 -25.42
C GLU A 22 23.04 22.41 -26.15
N LEU A 23 21.95 22.26 -25.39
CA LEU A 23 20.60 22.22 -25.94
C LEU A 23 20.17 23.58 -26.50
N ARG A 24 20.88 24.67 -26.16
CA ARG A 24 20.57 26.06 -26.52
C ARG A 24 19.12 26.42 -26.18
N VAL A 25 18.62 25.87 -25.06
CA VAL A 25 17.30 26.17 -24.51
C VAL A 25 17.52 26.75 -23.13
N ASP A 26 17.06 27.97 -22.90
CA ASP A 26 17.01 28.55 -21.55
C ASP A 26 15.75 27.97 -20.85
N PRO A 27 15.88 27.21 -19.75
CA PRO A 27 14.74 26.70 -18.98
C PRO A 27 13.80 27.82 -18.49
N LEU A 28 14.28 29.05 -18.39
CA LEU A 28 13.51 30.24 -18.05
C LEU A 28 12.85 30.91 -19.27
N GLU A 29 13.28 30.62 -20.50
CA GLU A 29 12.68 31.20 -21.71
C GLU A 29 11.27 30.66 -21.97
N ALA A 30 11.04 29.37 -21.73
CA ALA A 30 9.69 28.81 -21.82
C ALA A 30 8.81 29.25 -20.64
N GLY A 31 9.41 29.34 -19.44
CA GLY A 31 8.73 29.67 -18.19
C GLY A 31 7.63 28.66 -17.82
N VAL A 32 7.71 28.04 -16.64
CA VAL A 32 6.53 27.35 -16.09
C VAL A 32 5.68 28.40 -15.41
N GLU A 33 4.49 28.70 -15.96
CA GLU A 33 3.54 29.59 -15.32
C GLU A 33 2.88 28.85 -14.14
N PRO A 34 3.14 29.27 -12.88
CA PRO A 34 2.51 28.66 -11.73
C PRO A 34 1.01 28.99 -11.72
N PRO A 35 0.16 28.18 -11.06
CA PRO A 35 -1.24 28.49 -10.93
C PRO A 35 -1.43 29.85 -10.22
N GLU A 36 -2.33 30.69 -10.75
CA GLU A 36 -2.66 32.01 -10.20
C GLU A 36 -3.20 31.95 -8.76
N HIS A 37 -3.64 30.78 -8.33
CA HIS A 37 -4.26 30.55 -7.04
C HIS A 37 -3.58 29.40 -6.31
N TRP A 38 -3.51 29.55 -4.98
CA TRP A 38 -3.05 28.49 -4.11
C TRP A 38 -4.03 27.31 -4.13
N SER A 39 -3.51 26.10 -4.35
CA SER A 39 -4.22 24.85 -4.11
C SER A 39 -3.77 24.25 -2.79
N ALA A 40 -4.71 23.77 -1.99
CA ALA A 40 -4.39 23.02 -0.77
C ALA A 40 -3.58 21.76 -1.09
N ALA A 41 -2.49 21.55 -0.34
CA ALA A 41 -1.63 20.37 -0.48
C ALA A 41 -2.23 19.14 0.21
N ASP A 42 -3.02 19.34 1.27
CA ASP A 42 -3.58 18.26 2.08
C ASP A 42 -5.03 17.93 1.67
N ARG A 43 -5.29 16.67 1.27
CA ARG A 43 -6.64 16.18 0.92
C ARG A 43 -7.38 15.53 2.09
N PHE A 44 -6.77 14.52 2.71
CA PHE A 44 -7.39 13.72 3.77
C PHE A 44 -6.39 13.48 4.92
N GLY A 45 -6.89 13.26 6.13
CA GLY A 45 -6.04 13.03 7.30
C GLY A 45 -5.54 14.30 7.98
N THR A 46 -6.20 15.43 7.74
CA THR A 46 -5.86 16.73 8.35
C THR A 46 -6.42 16.88 9.76
N THR A 47 -7.45 16.08 10.10
CA THR A 47 -8.07 16.10 11.42
C THR A 47 -7.84 14.78 12.18
N PRO A 48 -7.78 14.81 13.53
CA PRO A 48 -7.67 13.58 14.33
C PRO A 48 -8.80 12.58 14.09
N ARG A 49 -9.96 13.07 13.65
CA ARG A 49 -11.11 12.24 13.28
C ARG A 49 -10.84 11.48 11.99
N GLU A 50 -10.39 12.16 10.94
CA GLU A 50 -10.03 11.55 9.66
C GLU A 50 -8.91 10.53 9.81
N ILE A 51 -7.88 10.82 10.59
CA ILE A 51 -6.79 9.85 10.85
C ILE A 51 -7.33 8.58 11.51
N ARG A 52 -8.30 8.72 12.42
CA ARG A 52 -8.91 7.56 13.11
C ARG A 52 -9.82 6.75 12.21
N GLU A 53 -10.61 7.43 11.38
CA GLU A 53 -11.54 6.79 10.46
C GLU A 53 -10.82 6.17 9.26
N GLY A 54 -9.68 6.73 8.88
CA GLY A 54 -8.98 6.39 7.65
C GLY A 54 -9.70 6.92 6.42
N GLU A 55 -8.98 6.94 5.30
CA GLU A 55 -9.54 7.36 4.01
C GLU A 55 -10.58 6.34 3.52
N PRO A 56 -11.73 6.79 2.98
CA PRO A 56 -12.73 5.88 2.45
C PRO A 56 -12.16 5.06 1.28
N MET A 57 -12.41 3.74 1.30
CA MET A 57 -11.92 2.80 0.28
C MET A 57 -12.27 3.23 -1.15
N ALA A 58 -13.47 3.78 -1.35
CA ALA A 58 -13.92 4.25 -2.66
C ALA A 58 -13.06 5.39 -3.22
N LEU A 59 -12.53 6.27 -2.36
CA LEU A 59 -11.66 7.36 -2.79
C LEU A 59 -10.31 6.78 -3.26
N ARG A 60 -9.72 5.88 -2.48
CA ARG A 60 -8.48 5.17 -2.85
C ARG A 60 -8.61 4.42 -4.18
N LEU A 61 -9.71 3.69 -4.37
CA LEU A 61 -9.98 2.97 -5.62
C LEU A 61 -10.16 3.89 -6.83
N SER A 62 -10.65 5.11 -6.62
CA SER A 62 -10.82 6.09 -7.72
C SER A 62 -9.50 6.72 -8.19
N GLU A 63 -8.47 6.69 -7.34
CA GLU A 63 -7.13 7.18 -7.67
C GLU A 63 -6.28 6.13 -8.40
N GLU A 64 -6.63 4.85 -8.26
CA GLU A 64 -5.94 3.74 -8.93
C GLU A 64 -6.43 3.56 -10.38
N VAL A 65 -5.48 3.26 -11.27
CA VAL A 65 -5.73 2.83 -12.64
C VAL A 65 -5.29 1.38 -12.77
N PRO A 66 -6.13 0.44 -13.24
CA PRO A 66 -5.73 -0.94 -13.42
C PRO A 66 -4.61 -1.06 -14.46
N ASP A 67 -3.54 -1.78 -14.13
CA ASP A 67 -2.45 -2.08 -15.07
C ASP A 67 -2.88 -3.06 -16.17
N THR A 68 -3.89 -3.88 -15.89
CA THR A 68 -4.47 -4.87 -16.80
C THR A 68 -5.98 -4.72 -16.86
N GLU A 69 -6.58 -5.16 -17.97
CA GLU A 69 -8.04 -5.26 -18.07
C GLU A 69 -8.57 -6.15 -16.94
N PRO A 70 -9.66 -5.73 -16.26
CA PRO A 70 -10.27 -6.56 -15.23
C PRO A 70 -10.83 -7.84 -15.86
N GLU A 71 -10.68 -8.95 -15.15
CA GLU A 71 -11.27 -10.20 -15.59
C GLU A 71 -12.79 -10.13 -15.65
N PRO A 72 -13.43 -10.83 -16.60
CA PRO A 72 -14.87 -10.89 -16.68
C PRO A 72 -15.45 -11.49 -15.40
N ILE A 73 -16.30 -10.72 -14.71
CA ILE A 73 -16.98 -11.22 -13.52
C ILE A 73 -18.00 -12.30 -13.95
N PRO A 74 -17.92 -13.53 -13.40
CA PRO A 74 -18.84 -14.60 -13.76
C PRO A 74 -20.27 -14.29 -13.29
N ASP A 75 -21.27 -14.78 -14.03
CA ASP A 75 -22.70 -14.58 -13.71
C ASP A 75 -23.09 -15.13 -12.32
N ARG A 76 -22.36 -16.14 -11.84
CA ARG A 76 -22.50 -16.71 -10.51
C ARG A 76 -21.17 -16.57 -9.75
N PRO A 77 -21.18 -16.10 -8.49
CA PRO A 77 -19.97 -16.05 -7.68
C PRO A 77 -19.39 -17.45 -7.47
N LEU A 78 -18.06 -17.56 -7.50
CA LEU A 78 -17.34 -18.83 -7.31
C LEU A 78 -17.73 -19.55 -6.02
N ALA A 79 -17.99 -18.80 -4.95
CA ALA A 79 -18.44 -19.36 -3.66
C ALA A 79 -19.80 -20.08 -3.73
N ALA A 80 -20.62 -19.80 -4.74
CA ALA A 80 -21.90 -20.48 -4.97
C ALA A 80 -21.81 -21.56 -6.06
N THR A 81 -20.62 -21.79 -6.63
CA THR A 81 -20.40 -22.83 -7.64
C THR A 81 -20.24 -24.21 -6.99
N PRO A 82 -21.01 -25.22 -7.42
CA PRO A 82 -20.84 -26.60 -6.94
C PRO A 82 -19.43 -27.11 -7.23
N ALA A 83 -18.86 -27.88 -6.30
CA ALA A 83 -17.51 -28.40 -6.43
C ALA A 83 -17.27 -29.25 -7.70
N ALA A 84 -18.30 -29.91 -8.22
CA ALA A 84 -18.21 -30.70 -9.46
C ALA A 84 -18.04 -29.85 -10.74
N GLU A 85 -18.31 -28.54 -10.67
CA GLU A 85 -18.14 -27.59 -11.76
C GLU A 85 -16.84 -26.77 -11.62
N LEU A 86 -16.13 -26.88 -10.49
CA LEU A 86 -14.82 -26.29 -10.30
C LEU A 86 -13.76 -27.23 -10.87
N ASP A 87 -12.75 -26.67 -11.53
CA ASP A 87 -11.55 -27.43 -11.88
C ASP A 87 -10.57 -27.48 -10.68
N GLU A 88 -9.51 -28.27 -10.82
CA GLU A 88 -8.49 -28.42 -9.78
C GLU A 88 -7.43 -27.29 -9.80
N THR A 89 -7.61 -26.26 -10.64
CA THR A 89 -6.66 -25.17 -10.78
C THR A 89 -6.91 -24.07 -9.75
N ILE A 90 -5.83 -23.43 -9.32
CA ILE A 90 -5.88 -22.27 -8.43
C ILE A 90 -5.21 -21.14 -9.21
N GLU A 91 -6.01 -20.17 -9.65
CA GLU A 91 -5.57 -19.03 -10.48
C GLU A 91 -4.39 -18.27 -9.83
N ASP A 92 -4.47 -18.04 -8.51
CA ASP A 92 -3.52 -17.22 -7.75
C ASP A 92 -2.51 -18.07 -6.94
N ALA A 93 -2.24 -19.30 -7.39
CA ALA A 93 -1.25 -20.16 -6.74
C ALA A 93 0.17 -19.69 -7.07
N PRO A 94 1.08 -19.59 -6.07
CA PRO A 94 2.49 -19.37 -6.35
C PRO A 94 3.04 -20.53 -7.19
N PRO A 95 4.03 -20.28 -8.07
CA PRO A 95 4.54 -21.28 -9.03
C PRO A 95 5.12 -22.54 -8.36
N ASP A 96 5.54 -22.43 -7.09
CA ASP A 96 6.10 -23.53 -6.30
C ASP A 96 5.09 -24.14 -5.30
N PHE A 97 3.78 -24.03 -5.57
CA PHE A 97 2.77 -24.64 -4.71
C PHE A 97 2.84 -26.17 -4.82
N GLU A 98 3.25 -26.83 -3.73
CA GLU A 98 3.20 -28.29 -3.63
C GLU A 98 1.78 -28.70 -3.22
N PRO A 99 1.03 -29.43 -4.07
CA PRO A 99 -0.31 -29.88 -3.72
C PRO A 99 -0.23 -30.86 -2.55
N VAL A 100 -0.64 -30.39 -1.36
CA VAL A 100 -0.76 -31.24 -0.18
C VAL A 100 -1.98 -32.14 -0.39
N VAL A 101 -1.73 -33.41 -0.70
CA VAL A 101 -2.77 -34.43 -0.65
C VAL A 101 -3.24 -34.50 0.80
N PRO A 102 -4.53 -34.27 1.10
CA PRO A 102 -5.01 -34.38 2.47
C PRO A 102 -4.75 -35.81 2.93
N GLU A 103 -3.86 -35.95 3.91
CA GLU A 103 -3.72 -37.17 4.67
C GLU A 103 -5.08 -37.45 5.34
N ASP A 104 -5.56 -38.71 5.24
CA ASP A 104 -6.89 -39.18 5.72
C ASP A 104 -7.17 -38.87 7.21
N THR A 105 -6.18 -38.32 7.93
CA THR A 105 -6.29 -37.85 9.30
C THR A 105 -6.08 -36.34 9.34
N VAL A 106 -7.15 -35.56 9.23
CA VAL A 106 -7.13 -34.17 9.71
C VAL A 106 -7.07 -34.26 11.24
N PRO A 107 -5.96 -33.87 11.92
CA PRO A 107 -5.98 -33.84 13.37
C PRO A 107 -7.03 -32.81 13.77
N GLN A 108 -8.06 -33.22 14.53
CA GLN A 108 -8.98 -32.27 15.13
C GLN A 108 -8.14 -31.26 15.89
N ARG A 109 -8.19 -29.98 15.48
CA ARG A 109 -7.71 -28.89 16.31
C ARG A 109 -8.44 -29.03 17.64
N HIS A 110 -7.72 -29.47 18.67
CA HIS A 110 -8.21 -29.38 20.03
C HIS A 110 -8.58 -27.93 20.26
N THR A 111 -9.87 -27.69 20.46
CA THR A 111 -10.34 -26.41 20.98
C THR A 111 -9.52 -26.16 22.23
N GLY A 112 -8.75 -25.07 22.27
CA GLY A 112 -7.95 -24.73 23.44
C GLY A 112 -8.81 -24.74 24.71
N PRO A 113 -8.19 -24.92 25.90
CA PRO A 113 -8.93 -24.94 27.15
C PRO A 113 -9.79 -23.68 27.29
N ASP A 114 -10.97 -23.88 27.86
CA ASP A 114 -12.00 -22.88 28.12
C ASP A 114 -11.38 -21.58 28.67
N ARG A 115 -11.84 -20.44 28.15
CA ARG A 115 -11.34 -19.08 28.45
C ARG A 115 -11.61 -18.66 29.91
N GLY A 116 -12.07 -19.57 30.77
CA GLY A 116 -12.43 -19.29 32.16
C GLY A 116 -11.29 -19.30 33.18
N GLU A 117 -10.09 -19.76 32.83
CA GLU A 117 -9.08 -20.13 33.85
C GLU A 117 -7.74 -19.41 33.68
N GLN A 118 -7.75 -18.07 33.57
CA GLN A 118 -6.52 -17.27 33.50
C GLN A 118 -6.70 -15.89 34.18
N ALA A 119 -7.06 -15.84 35.48
CA ALA A 119 -6.98 -14.58 36.23
C ALA A 119 -6.91 -14.77 37.76
N ILE A 120 -5.88 -15.44 38.26
CA ILE A 120 -5.43 -15.24 39.64
C ILE A 120 -3.92 -15.01 39.68
N TYR A 121 -3.45 -14.02 38.94
CA TYR A 121 -2.25 -13.30 39.33
C TYR A 121 -2.70 -11.92 39.77
N ALA A 122 -2.75 -11.72 41.10
CA ALA A 122 -3.10 -10.46 41.72
C ALA A 122 -2.00 -9.43 41.42
N GLY A 123 -2.08 -8.80 40.25
CA GLY A 123 -1.47 -7.52 39.98
C GLY A 123 -2.31 -6.45 40.64
N GLU A 124 -1.91 -6.07 41.85
CA GLU A 124 -2.38 -4.92 42.62
C GLU A 124 -2.61 -3.72 41.68
N SER A 125 -3.88 -3.31 41.54
CA SER A 125 -4.26 -2.21 40.65
C SER A 125 -3.75 -0.89 41.21
N VAL A 126 -2.91 -0.18 40.43
CA VAL A 126 -2.44 1.19 40.70
C VAL A 126 -3.62 2.15 40.97
N ALA A 127 -4.81 1.85 40.47
CA ALA A 127 -6.01 2.66 40.70
C ALA A 127 -6.45 2.70 42.17
N ASP A 128 -6.24 1.64 42.96
CA ASP A 128 -6.59 1.65 44.40
C ASP A 128 -5.57 2.43 45.24
N ALA A 129 -4.30 2.45 44.86
CA ALA A 129 -3.28 3.27 45.50
C ALA A 129 -3.57 4.79 45.37
N ILE A 130 -4.09 5.21 44.20
CA ILE A 130 -4.47 6.61 43.95
C ILE A 130 -5.75 6.98 44.71
N ARG A 131 -6.69 6.04 44.88
CA ARG A 131 -7.93 6.28 45.63
C ARG A 131 -7.70 6.45 47.13
N ALA A 132 -6.77 5.70 47.71
CA ALA A 132 -6.44 5.78 49.13
C ALA A 132 -5.71 7.08 49.50
N SER A 133 -4.87 7.61 48.61
CA SER A 133 -4.07 8.81 48.84
C SER A 133 -4.86 10.14 48.75
N ARG A 134 -6.09 10.13 48.21
CA ARG A 134 -6.97 11.31 48.17
C ARG A 134 -7.88 11.46 49.40
N GLN A 135 -7.86 10.49 50.32
CA GLN A 135 -8.68 10.51 51.54
C GLN A 135 -7.86 10.70 52.82
N GLY A 136 -6.60 11.14 52.69
CA GLY A 136 -5.73 11.56 53.80
C GLY A 136 -5.61 13.07 53.87
#